data_AF-A0A661UNI4-F1
#
_entry.id   AF-A0A661UNI4-F1
#
_cell.length_a   1.000
_cell.length_b   1.000
_cell.length_c   1.000
_cell.angle_alpha   90.00
_cell.angle_beta   90.00
_cell.angle_gamma   90.00
#
_symmetry.space_group_name_H-M   'P 1'
#
loop_
_entity.id
_entity.type
_entity.pdbx_description
1 polymer ?
#
loop_
_entity_poly.entity_id
_entity_poly.type
_entity_poly.pdbx_seq_one_letter_code
_entity_poly.pdbx_strand_id
1 'polypeptide(L)' 'RHTKGRCDTLYVVGDDARLLAEEARAAGQEATLFESADEVAEARRNELRAGDHALSKASRAVGLESLVDALTGKPDGSSG' A
#
# COMPACT_ATOMS: atom_id res chain seq x y z
N ARG A 1 5.89 5.26 -20.97
CA ARG A 1 7.25 5.81 -20.72
C ARG A 1 7.67 5.31 -19.34
N HIS A 2 8.33 4.15 -19.23
CA HIS A 2 8.74 3.59 -17.93
C HIS A 2 10.00 4.31 -17.44
N THR A 3 9.86 5.24 -16.50
CA THR A 3 10.99 5.74 -15.72
C THR A 3 11.27 4.73 -14.61
N LYS A 4 12.36 3.97 -14.74
CA LYS A 4 12.82 3.02 -13.69
C LYS A 4 12.83 3.74 -12.33
N GLY A 5 12.01 3.27 -11.39
CA GLY A 5 12.03 3.69 -9.98
C GLY A 5 10.86 4.55 -9.48
N ARG A 6 9.87 4.89 -10.32
CA ARG A 6 8.61 5.52 -9.83
C ARG A 6 7.47 4.51 -9.85
N CYS A 7 6.72 4.44 -8.76
CA CYS A 7 5.38 3.83 -8.72
C CYS A 7 4.35 4.88 -9.13
N ASP A 8 3.25 4.46 -9.77
CA ASP A 8 2.16 5.37 -10.14
C ASP A 8 1.37 5.83 -8.90
N THR A 9 1.30 4.96 -7.89
CA THR A 9 0.60 5.24 -6.64
C THR A 9 1.46 4.85 -5.43
N LEU A 10 1.50 5.70 -4.40
CA LEU A 10 2.11 5.40 -3.11
C LEU A 10 1.07 5.54 -1.98
N TYR A 11 0.92 4.47 -1.19
CA TYR A 11 0.12 4.46 0.03
C TYR A 11 1.03 4.40 1.24
N VAL A 12 0.80 5.32 2.17
CA VAL A 12 1.54 5.46 3.42
C VAL A 12 0.55 5.23 4.55
N VAL A 13 0.91 4.42 5.53
CA VAL A 13 0.02 3.98 6.61
C VAL A 13 0.62 4.33 7.95
N GLY A 14 -0.17 4.99 8.80
CA GLY A 14 0.18 5.35 10.17
C GLY A 14 0.91 6.68 10.30
N ASP A 15 0.75 7.31 11.47
CA ASP A 15 1.29 8.65 11.75
C ASP A 15 2.84 8.67 11.77
N ASP A 16 3.48 7.59 12.27
CA ASP A 16 4.95 7.45 12.24
C ASP A 16 5.53 7.52 10.83
N ALA A 17 4.75 7.16 9.81
CA ALA A 17 5.16 7.18 8.41
C ALA A 17 4.77 8.48 7.68
N ARG A 18 4.08 9.41 8.34
CA ARG A 18 3.58 10.65 7.74
C ARG A 18 4.64 11.44 6.97
N LEU A 19 5.85 11.54 7.53
CA LEU A 19 6.97 12.23 6.89
C LEU A 19 7.30 11.65 5.50
N LEU A 20 7.14 10.33 5.31
CA LEU A 20 7.35 9.70 4.00
C LEU A 20 6.36 10.22 2.95
N ALA A 21 5.11 10.43 3.32
CA ALA A 21 4.10 10.97 2.41
C ALA A 21 4.40 12.44 2.07
N GLU A 22 4.85 13.23 3.05
CA GLU A 22 5.21 14.64 2.86
C GLU A 22 6.41 14.79 1.92
N GLU A 23 7.48 14.04 2.15
CA GLU A 23 8.68 14.06 1.32
C GLU A 23 8.42 13.51 -0.10
N ALA A 24 7.59 12.47 -0.23
CA ALA A 24 7.18 11.96 -1.53
C ALA A 24 6.41 13.03 -2.34
N ARG A 25 5.48 13.73 -1.70
CA ARG A 25 4.74 14.85 -2.31
C ARG A 25 5.68 16.00 -2.70
N ALA A 26 6.62 16.35 -1.82
CA ALA A 26 7.64 17.38 -2.12
C ALA A 26 8.52 17.00 -3.33
N ALA A 27 8.77 15.71 -3.54
CA ALA A 27 9.47 15.16 -4.70
C ALA A 27 8.59 15.05 -5.98
N GLY A 28 7.34 15.49 -5.91
CA GLY A 28 6.39 15.42 -7.02
C GLY A 28 5.89 14.00 -7.31
N GLN A 29 5.78 13.17 -6.27
CA GLN A 29 5.15 11.86 -6.31
C GLN A 29 3.78 11.93 -5.63
N GLU A 30 2.76 11.30 -6.23
CA GLU A 30 1.46 11.18 -5.58
C GLU A 30 1.54 10.20 -4.41
N ALA A 31 1.18 10.67 -3.21
CA ALA A 31 1.17 9.87 -2.00
C ALA A 31 -0.10 10.13 -1.19
N THR A 32 -0.77 9.06 -0.76
CA THR A 32 -1.95 9.13 0.12
C THR A 32 -1.59 8.55 1.48
N LEU A 33 -1.87 9.31 2.54
CA LEU A 33 -1.69 8.88 3.92
C LEU A 33 -3.01 8.31 4.43
N PHE A 34 -2.93 7.15 5.07
CA PHE A 34 -4.04 6.48 5.74
C PHE A 34 -3.69 6.30 7.22
N GLU A 35 -4.70 6.32 8.08
CA GLU A 35 -4.51 6.14 9.52
C GLU A 35 -4.16 4.69 9.86
N SER A 36 -4.66 3.73 9.06
CA SER A 36 -4.48 2.30 9.31
C SER A 36 -4.50 1.45 8.04
N ALA A 37 -3.93 0.25 8.11
CA ALA A 37 -3.87 -0.68 6.97
C ALA A 37 -5.27 -1.17 6.56
N ASP A 38 -6.17 -1.33 7.53
CA ASP A 38 -7.57 -1.69 7.30
C ASP A 38 -8.28 -0.66 6.40
N GLU A 39 -8.08 0.63 6.67
CA GLU A 39 -8.61 1.72 5.85
C GLU A 39 -8.14 1.64 4.39
N VAL A 40 -6.88 1.24 4.17
CA VAL A 40 -6.37 1.00 2.80
C VAL A 40 -7.07 -0.19 2.16
N ALA A 41 -7.24 -1.29 2.89
CA ALA A 41 -7.92 -2.48 2.39
C ALA A 41 -9.36 -2.15 1.99
N GLU A 42 -10.10 -1.42 2.83
CA GLU A 42 -11.48 -1.01 2.54
C GLU A 42 -11.55 -0.05 1.35
N ALA A 43 -10.71 0.99 1.33
CA ALA A 43 -10.76 2.02 0.30
C ALA A 43 -10.27 1.50 -1.07
N ARG A 44 -9.30 0.57 -1.08
CA ARG A 44 -8.52 0.22 -2.28
C ARG A 44 -8.60 -1.26 -2.70
N ARG A 45 -9.49 -2.05 -2.08
CA ARG A 45 -9.67 -3.49 -2.36
C ARG A 45 -9.71 -3.87 -3.84
N ASN A 46 -10.28 -3.01 -4.68
CA ASN A 46 -10.52 -3.26 -6.11
C ASN A 46 -9.64 -2.44 -7.05
N GLU A 47 -8.60 -1.78 -6.53
CA GLU A 47 -7.73 -0.97 -7.37
C GLU A 47 -6.64 -1.76 -8.06
N LEU A 48 -6.16 -2.85 -7.45
CA LEU A 48 -5.21 -3.74 -8.10
C LEU A 48 -5.91 -4.58 -9.16
N ARG A 49 -5.48 -4.41 -10.41
CA ARG A 49 -5.97 -5.16 -11.57
C ARG A 49 -4.93 -6.18 -12.02
N ALA A 50 -5.38 -7.14 -12.80
CA ALA A 50 -4.48 -8.07 -13.46
C ALA A 50 -3.47 -7.31 -14.34
N GLY A 51 -2.18 -7.49 -14.05
CA GLY A 51 -1.08 -6.80 -14.73
C GLY A 51 -0.43 -5.68 -13.91
N ASP A 52 -1.06 -5.25 -12.80
CA ASP A 52 -0.45 -4.28 -11.90
C ASP A 52 0.64 -4.92 -11.04
N HIS A 53 1.62 -4.11 -10.64
CA HIS A 53 2.69 -4.52 -9.75
C HIS A 53 2.56 -3.81 -8.40
N ALA A 54 2.31 -4.58 -7.34
CA ALA A 54 2.24 -4.07 -5.98
C ALA A 54 3.51 -4.42 -5.19
N LEU A 55 4.02 -3.44 -4.42
CA LEU A 55 5.09 -3.63 -3.46
C LEU A 55 4.61 -3.17 -2.09
N SER A 56 4.68 -4.07 -1.11
CA SER A 56 4.38 -3.78 0.29
C SER A 56 5.67 -3.83 1.12
N LYS A 57 5.88 -2.84 1.98
CA LYS A 57 7.04 -2.79 2.88
C LYS A 57 6.66 -2.20 4.22
N ALA A 58 6.93 -2.95 5.29
CA ALA A 58 7.05 -2.43 6.64
C ALA A 58 8.04 -3.25 7.48
N SER A 59 8.22 -2.84 8.73
CA SER A 59 8.81 -3.68 9.77
C SER A 59 7.89 -4.85 10.12
N ARG A 60 8.47 -5.97 10.57
CA ARG A 60 7.73 -7.22 10.86
C ARG A 60 6.57 -7.04 11.84
N ALA A 61 6.68 -6.08 12.77
CA ALA A 61 5.65 -5.79 13.76
C ALA A 61 4.35 -5.19 13.18
N VAL A 62 4.35 -4.73 11.93
CA VAL A 62 3.21 -4.01 11.33
C VAL A 62 2.18 -4.93 10.67
N GLY A 63 2.52 -6.21 10.43
CA GLY A 63 1.53 -7.21 9.96
C GLY A 63 0.93 -6.92 8.57
N LEU A 64 1.70 -6.33 7.65
CA LEU A 64 1.22 -5.92 6.32
C LEU A 64 0.84 -7.08 5.37
N GLU A 65 1.09 -8.32 5.78
CA GLU A 65 0.69 -9.53 5.05
C GLU A 65 -0.83 -9.59 4.85
N SER A 66 -1.61 -9.26 5.88
CA SER A 66 -3.07 -9.23 5.81
C SER A 66 -3.60 -8.18 4.83
N LEU A 67 -2.92 -7.03 4.70
CA LEU A 67 -3.26 -6.01 3.70
C LEU A 67 -3.03 -6.53 2.28
N VAL A 68 -1.92 -7.22 2.04
CA VAL A 68 -1.64 -7.80 0.72
C VAL A 68 -2.69 -8.85 0.35
N ASP A 69 -3.08 -9.70 1.29
CA ASP A 69 -4.14 -10.70 1.06
C ASP A 69 -5.48 -10.04 0.70
N ALA A 70 -5.87 -9.01 1.46
CA ALA A 70 -7.09 -8.24 1.21
C ALA A 70 -7.10 -7.54 -0.17
N LEU A 71 -5.98 -6.94 -0.58
CA LEU A 71 -5.83 -6.24 -1.86
C LEU A 71 -5.72 -7.19 -3.06
N THR A 72 -5.22 -8.42 -2.86
CA THR A 72 -5.12 -9.42 -3.93
C THR A 72 -6.36 -10.29 -4.05
N GLY A 73 -7.34 -10.10 -3.15
CA GLY A 73 -8.56 -10.92 -3.09
C GLY A 73 -8.26 -12.38 -2.79
N LYS A 74 -7.08 -12.68 -2.25
CA LYS A 74 -6.76 -14.01 -1.77
C LYS A 74 -7.60 -14.22 -0.50
N PRO A 75 -8.35 -15.34 -0.40
CA PRO A 75 -8.99 -15.67 0.85
C PRO A 75 -7.88 -15.94 1.86
N ASP A 76 -8.07 -15.42 3.06
CA ASP A 76 -7.23 -15.70 4.20
C ASP A 76 -6.93 -17.20 4.23
N GLY A 77 -5.65 -17.55 4.38
CA GLY A 77 -5.20 -18.94 4.48
C GLY A 77 -5.69 -19.65 5.75
N SER A 78 -6.89 -19.34 6.25
CA SER A 78 -7.60 -20.15 7.24
C SER A 78 -8.30 -21.30 6.53
N SER A 79 -7.54 -22.37 6.27
CA SER A 79 -8.15 -23.70 6.24
C SER A 79 -8.80 -23.97 7.59
N GLY A 80 -10.11 -24.22 7.59
CA GLY A 80 -10.88 -24.65 8.76
C GLY A 80 -12.37 -24.66 8.50
#